data_AF-A0A933FM21-F1
#
_entry.id   AF-A0A933FM21-F1
#
_cell.length_a   1.000
_cell.length_b   1.000
_cell.length_c   1.000
_cell.angle_alpha   90.00
_cell.angle_beta   90.00
_cell.angle_gamma   90.00
#
_symmetry.space_group_name_H-M   'P 1'
#
loop_
_entity.id
_entity.type
_entity.pdbx_description
1 polymer ?
#
loop_
_entity_poly.entity_id
_entity_poly.type
_entity_poly.pdbx_seq_one_letter_code
_entity_poly.pdbx_strand_id
1 'polypeptide(L)'
;MANIRAEWIEKRLARLRSSSSGGQAEPSANGAGRNVTQMHYARQGVISEEMEYVARREKCDPEFVRAEVARGRAILPANIHHTSLEPMIIGTNFTCKINANIGNSAVTSNVDEELKKLRFAVQYGADTVMDLSTGGELPRIRRAIIEASPVPVGTVPIYEAVTRVKRAEDLTIGLLLEVIEEQAEQGEDYMTIHAGVLREFL
;
A
#
# COMPACT_ATOMS: atom_id res chain seq x y z
N MET A 1 12.45 -15.52 6.39
CA MET A 1 13.24 -14.32 6.74
C MET A 1 12.54 -13.61 7.88
N ALA A 2 13.28 -13.02 8.83
CA ALA A 2 12.66 -12.28 9.92
C ALA A 2 11.85 -11.10 9.36
N ASN A 3 10.67 -10.85 9.93
CA ASN A 3 9.76 -9.78 9.53
C ASN A 3 10.31 -8.43 10.00
N ILE A 4 11.26 -7.88 9.23
CA ILE A 4 12.03 -6.69 9.61
C ILE A 4 11.14 -5.46 9.86
N ARG A 5 9.98 -5.37 9.20
CA ARG A 5 9.09 -4.22 9.32
C ARG A 5 8.20 -4.27 10.55
N ALA A 6 7.79 -5.46 11.01
CA ALA A 6 6.91 -5.61 12.16
C ALA A 6 7.47 -4.87 13.39
N GLU A 7 8.75 -5.02 13.69
CA GLU A 7 9.41 -4.34 14.80
C GLU A 7 9.44 -2.80 14.63
N TRP A 8 9.70 -2.31 13.42
CA TRP A 8 9.74 -0.88 13.12
C TRP A 8 8.37 -0.21 13.28
N ILE A 9 7.33 -0.92 12.86
CA ILE A 9 5.94 -0.48 12.95
C ILE A 9 5.50 -0.49 14.41
N GLU A 10 5.74 -1.57 15.14
CA GLU A 10 5.39 -1.69 16.55
C GLU A 10 6.04 -0.57 17.39
N LYS A 11 7.33 -0.34 17.21
CA LYS A 11 8.09 0.72 17.89
C LYS A 11 7.50 2.11 17.63
N ARG A 12 7.09 2.42 16.39
CA ARG A 12 6.46 3.71 16.05
C ARG A 12 5.06 3.84 16.65
N LEU A 13 4.23 2.81 16.54
CA LEU A 13 2.89 2.81 17.10
C LEU A 13 2.90 2.89 18.64
N ALA A 14 3.88 2.25 19.31
CA ALA A 14 4.10 2.38 20.74
C ALA A 14 4.42 3.82 21.16
N ARG A 15 5.29 4.53 20.42
CA ARG A 15 5.62 5.94 20.68
C ARG A 15 4.43 6.88 20.51
N LEU A 16 3.55 6.60 19.54
CA LEU A 16 2.30 7.35 19.38
C LEU A 16 1.37 7.13 20.57
N ARG A 17 1.20 5.87 21.01
CA ARG A 17 0.39 5.55 22.20
C ARG A 17 0.90 6.23 23.48
N SER A 18 2.23 6.30 23.67
CA SER A 18 2.83 6.97 24.84
C SER A 18 2.78 8.49 24.81
N SER A 19 2.64 9.11 23.63
CA SER A 19 2.51 10.58 23.51
C SER A 19 1.06 11.04 23.66
N SER A 20 0.09 10.16 23.40
CA SER A 20 -1.35 10.43 23.60
C SER A 20 -1.86 10.28 25.05
N SER A 21 -1.02 9.85 26.01
CA SER A 21 -1.43 9.69 27.42
C SER A 21 -1.44 10.99 28.24
N GLY A 22 -1.12 12.13 27.63
CA GLY A 22 -1.21 13.47 28.24
C GLY A 22 -2.42 14.26 27.72
N GLY A 23 -3.62 13.97 28.25
CA GLY A 23 -4.83 14.78 28.03
C GLY A 23 -5.83 14.16 27.05
N GLN A 24 -7.07 13.98 27.51
CA GLN A 24 -8.22 13.61 26.68
C GLN A 24 -8.52 14.72 25.66
N ALA A 25 -7.88 14.67 24.49
CA ALA A 25 -8.38 15.35 23.31
C ALA A 25 -9.30 14.38 22.57
N GLU A 26 -10.56 14.77 22.37
CA GLU A 26 -11.46 14.07 21.45
C GLU A 26 -10.77 13.85 20.10
N PRO A 27 -10.96 12.69 19.44
CA PRO A 27 -10.39 12.45 18.13
C PRO A 27 -10.90 13.53 17.17
N SER A 28 -10.05 14.51 16.82
CA SER A 28 -10.42 15.50 15.82
C SER A 28 -10.79 14.76 14.53
N ALA A 29 -11.87 15.17 13.88
CA ALA A 29 -12.30 14.64 12.58
C ALA A 29 -11.21 14.70 11.50
N ASN A 30 -10.08 15.39 11.76
CA ASN A 30 -8.94 15.57 10.87
C ASN A 30 -7.74 14.67 11.17
N GLY A 31 -7.82 13.71 12.10
CA GLY A 31 -6.76 12.69 12.30
C GLY A 31 -5.37 13.23 12.69
N ALA A 32 -5.27 14.51 13.08
CA ALA A 32 -4.04 15.17 13.52
C ALA A 32 -3.58 14.52 14.83
N GLY A 33 -2.65 13.57 14.74
CA GLY A 33 -2.19 12.71 15.84
C GLY A 33 -2.16 11.21 15.49
N ARG A 34 -2.75 10.81 14.34
CA ARG A 34 -2.83 9.41 13.87
C ARG A 34 -2.22 9.17 12.49
N ASN A 35 -1.74 10.21 11.79
CA ASN A 35 -1.13 10.03 10.48
C ASN A 35 0.24 9.36 10.61
N VAL A 36 0.36 8.15 10.08
CA VAL A 36 1.57 7.32 10.13
C VAL A 36 2.26 7.19 8.77
N THR A 37 1.93 8.07 7.82
CA THR A 37 2.48 8.00 6.47
C THR A 37 3.94 8.46 6.44
N GLN A 38 4.68 7.94 5.46
CA GLN A 38 6.07 8.33 5.21
C GLN A 38 6.20 9.83 4.91
N MET A 39 5.21 10.41 4.20
CA MET A 39 5.17 11.84 3.94
C MET A 39 4.97 12.68 5.21
N HIS A 40 4.15 12.19 6.15
CA HIS A 40 3.99 12.85 7.44
C HIS A 40 5.30 12.89 8.23
N TYR A 41 5.98 11.74 8.36
CA TYR A 41 7.27 11.68 9.02
C TYR A 41 8.32 12.55 8.32
N ALA A 42 8.38 12.50 6.99
CA ALA A 42 9.31 13.29 6.20
C ALA A 42 9.17 14.79 6.46
N ARG A 43 7.93 15.31 6.49
CA ARG A 43 7.63 16.73 6.73
C ARG A 43 7.93 17.18 8.16
N GLN A 44 7.97 16.25 9.11
CA GLN A 44 8.41 16.51 10.49
C GLN A 44 9.94 16.45 10.66
N GLY A 45 10.70 16.21 9.57
CA GLY A 45 12.15 16.04 9.64
C GLY A 45 12.58 14.68 10.18
N VAL A 46 11.65 13.72 10.28
CA VAL A 46 11.93 12.36 10.76
C VAL A 46 12.36 11.49 9.59
N ILE A 47 13.53 10.87 9.70
CA ILE A 47 13.99 9.79 8.83
C ILE A 47 13.50 8.48 9.44
N SER A 48 12.63 7.76 8.72
CA SER A 48 12.10 6.47 9.16
C SER A 48 13.05 5.33 8.80
N GLU A 49 12.84 4.16 9.42
CA GLU A 49 13.56 2.94 9.07
C GLU A 49 13.36 2.55 7.59
N GLU A 50 12.18 2.80 7.00
CA GLU A 50 11.96 2.61 5.57
C GLU A 50 12.79 3.57 4.70
N MET A 51 12.92 4.85 5.09
CA MET A 51 13.75 5.81 4.37
C MET A 51 15.22 5.41 4.38
N GLU A 52 15.74 4.96 5.53
CA GLU A 52 17.11 4.43 5.60
C GLU A 52 17.29 3.18 4.74
N TYR A 53 16.29 2.29 4.73
CA TYR A 53 16.33 1.06 3.93
C TYR A 53 16.46 1.38 2.44
N VAL A 54 15.58 2.25 1.91
CA VAL A 54 15.61 2.61 0.49
C VAL A 54 16.83 3.45 0.13
N ALA A 55 17.33 4.28 1.04
CA ALA A 55 18.56 5.05 0.83
C ALA A 55 19.76 4.12 0.60
N ARG A 56 19.90 3.07 1.40
CA ARG A 56 20.93 2.03 1.21
C ARG A 56 20.75 1.30 -0.12
N ARG A 57 19.51 0.93 -0.47
CA ARG A 57 19.19 0.22 -1.72
C ARG A 57 19.52 1.04 -2.96
N GLU A 58 19.21 2.34 -2.93
CA GLU A 58 19.48 3.30 -4.03
C GLU A 58 20.88 3.92 -3.97
N LYS A 59 21.69 3.58 -2.95
CA LYS A 59 23.05 4.11 -2.72
C LYS A 59 23.08 5.65 -2.64
N CYS A 60 22.13 6.21 -1.88
CA CYS A 60 22.03 7.66 -1.67
C CYS A 60 21.89 8.01 -0.18
N ASP A 61 21.86 9.30 0.13
CA ASP A 61 21.74 9.80 1.49
C ASP A 61 20.28 9.66 2.02
N PRO A 62 20.05 9.14 3.24
CA PRO A 62 18.71 9.08 3.84
C PRO A 62 18.01 10.44 3.94
N GLU A 63 18.75 11.53 4.14
CA GLU A 63 18.21 12.89 4.17
C GLU A 63 17.74 13.33 2.77
N PHE A 64 18.41 12.88 1.72
CA PHE A 64 17.95 13.10 0.34
C PHE A 64 16.61 12.39 0.09
N VAL A 65 16.47 11.14 0.53
CA VAL A 65 15.20 10.38 0.48
C VAL A 65 14.10 11.12 1.23
N ARG A 66 14.35 11.50 2.49
CA ARG A 66 13.38 12.24 3.31
C ARG A 66 12.95 13.54 2.63
N ALA A 67 13.90 14.31 2.07
CA ALA A 67 13.61 15.55 1.38
C ALA A 67 12.74 15.34 0.13
N GLU A 68 13.02 14.33 -0.70
CA GLU A 68 12.20 13.94 -1.86
C GLU A 68 10.76 13.60 -1.48
N VAL A 69 10.59 12.83 -0.40
CA VAL A 69 9.28 12.42 0.11
C VAL A 69 8.52 13.61 0.70
N ALA A 70 9.18 14.47 1.48
CA ALA A 70 8.55 15.63 2.12
C ALA A 70 7.94 16.60 1.09
N ARG A 71 8.63 16.80 -0.04
CA ARG A 71 8.19 17.65 -1.15
C ARG A 71 7.26 16.97 -2.16
N GLY A 72 6.94 15.69 -1.95
CA GLY A 72 6.01 14.93 -2.80
C GLY A 72 6.56 14.56 -4.18
N ARG A 73 7.89 14.53 -4.38
CA ARG A 73 8.52 14.05 -5.63
C ARG A 73 8.87 12.57 -5.59
N ALA A 74 8.77 11.95 -4.43
CA ALA A 74 8.90 10.52 -4.27
C ALA A 74 7.93 9.98 -3.22
N ILE A 75 7.60 8.70 -3.33
CA ILE A 75 6.72 7.98 -2.41
C ILE A 75 7.34 6.64 -2.01
N LEU A 76 6.97 6.15 -0.83
CA LEU A 76 7.24 4.80 -0.36
C LEU A 76 5.88 4.14 -0.06
N PRO A 77 5.34 3.32 -0.97
CA PRO A 77 4.12 2.54 -0.73
C PRO A 77 4.43 1.48 0.33
N ALA A 78 3.93 1.67 1.55
CA ALA A 78 4.38 0.92 2.71
C ALA A 78 3.30 0.87 3.79
N ASN A 79 2.18 0.19 3.50
CA ASN A 79 1.11 0.00 4.47
C ASN A 79 1.65 -0.67 5.74
N ILE A 80 1.13 -0.27 6.90
CA ILE A 80 1.51 -0.79 8.22
C ILE A 80 1.10 -2.25 8.42
N HIS A 81 0.12 -2.75 7.66
CA HIS A 81 -0.31 -4.15 7.73
C HIS A 81 0.52 -5.06 6.80
N HIS A 82 1.25 -4.49 5.83
CA HIS A 82 2.10 -5.26 4.91
C HIS A 82 3.49 -5.53 5.50
N THR A 83 3.53 -6.41 6.48
CA THR A 83 4.76 -6.62 7.28
C THR A 83 5.86 -7.39 6.53
N SER A 84 5.53 -8.22 5.55
CA SER A 84 6.47 -8.94 4.66
C SER A 84 7.24 -8.04 3.67
N LEU A 85 6.81 -6.78 3.50
CA LEU A 85 7.37 -5.86 2.52
C LEU A 85 8.86 -5.57 2.76
N GLU A 86 9.64 -5.59 1.68
CA GLU A 86 10.95 -4.95 1.60
C GLU A 86 10.78 -3.54 1.00
N PRO A 87 11.00 -2.46 1.77
CA PRO A 87 10.67 -1.12 1.32
C PRO A 87 11.36 -0.72 0.01
N MET A 88 10.64 0.08 -0.77
CA MET A 88 11.10 0.60 -2.05
C MET A 88 10.59 2.03 -2.25
N ILE A 89 11.25 2.78 -3.13
CA ILE A 89 10.95 4.18 -3.40
C ILE A 89 10.67 4.39 -4.89
N ILE A 90 9.64 5.19 -5.16
CA ILE A 90 9.23 5.59 -6.52
C ILE A 90 9.37 7.11 -6.61
N GLY A 91 10.18 7.60 -7.55
CA GLY A 91 10.39 9.02 -7.79
C GLY A 91 11.40 9.27 -8.91
N THR A 92 11.42 10.49 -9.45
CA THR A 92 12.19 10.81 -10.67
C THR A 92 13.72 10.77 -10.49
N ASN A 93 14.21 10.87 -9.25
CA ASN A 93 15.64 10.87 -8.94
C ASN A 93 16.17 9.51 -8.45
N PHE A 94 15.35 8.46 -8.53
CA PHE A 94 15.69 7.09 -8.14
C PHE A 94 15.69 6.19 -9.37
N THR A 95 16.17 4.96 -9.23
CA THR A 95 16.11 3.98 -10.33
C THR A 95 14.66 3.80 -10.79
N CYS A 96 14.46 3.68 -12.11
CA CYS A 96 13.14 3.42 -12.69
C CYS A 96 12.58 2.11 -12.13
N LYS A 97 11.32 2.13 -11.71
CA LYS A 97 10.62 0.97 -11.14
C LYS A 97 9.61 0.40 -12.13
N ILE A 98 9.50 -0.92 -12.19
CA ILE A 98 8.55 -1.61 -13.06
C ILE A 98 7.48 -2.35 -12.23
N ASN A 99 6.24 -2.34 -12.74
CA ASN A 99 5.11 -3.03 -12.14
C ASN A 99 4.73 -4.26 -12.97
N ALA A 100 4.40 -5.37 -12.30
CA ALA A 100 3.78 -6.53 -12.94
C ALA A 100 2.33 -6.71 -12.48
N ASN A 101 1.41 -6.81 -13.44
CA ASN A 101 0.02 -7.14 -13.15
C ASN A 101 -0.13 -8.66 -13.03
N ILE A 102 -0.69 -9.10 -11.90
CA ILE A 102 -1.14 -10.47 -11.66
C ILE A 102 -2.65 -10.45 -11.42
N GLY A 103 -3.23 -11.61 -11.15
CA GLY A 103 -4.64 -11.71 -10.85
C GLY A 103 -5.30 -12.89 -11.53
N ASN A 104 -6.39 -13.31 -10.90
CA ASN A 104 -7.24 -14.37 -11.38
C ASN A 104 -8.33 -13.81 -12.32
N SER A 105 -9.03 -14.71 -12.99
CA SER A 105 -10.23 -14.36 -13.75
C SER A 105 -11.43 -15.13 -13.19
N ALA A 106 -12.65 -14.72 -13.55
CA ALA A 106 -13.88 -15.41 -13.15
C ALA A 106 -13.92 -16.90 -13.52
N VAL A 107 -13.05 -17.36 -14.44
CA VAL A 107 -13.01 -18.74 -14.94
C VAL A 107 -12.02 -19.63 -14.17
N THR A 108 -11.01 -19.05 -13.52
CA THR A 108 -9.92 -19.79 -12.86
C THR A 108 -9.55 -19.10 -11.54
N SER A 109 -9.76 -19.77 -10.40
CA SER A 109 -9.45 -19.21 -9.08
C SER A 109 -8.63 -20.20 -8.26
N ASN A 110 -7.31 -20.09 -8.32
CA ASN A 110 -6.39 -20.90 -7.50
C ASN A 110 -5.31 -20.02 -6.86
N VAL A 111 -5.28 -19.98 -5.52
CA VAL A 111 -4.28 -19.24 -4.72
C VAL A 111 -2.86 -19.65 -5.11
N ASP A 112 -2.59 -20.94 -5.31
CA ASP A 112 -1.25 -21.43 -5.63
C ASP A 112 -0.75 -20.93 -6.99
N GLU A 113 -1.65 -20.69 -7.95
CA GLU A 113 -1.30 -20.13 -9.25
C GLU A 113 -0.98 -18.64 -9.15
N GLU A 114 -1.76 -17.87 -8.38
CA GLU A 114 -1.47 -16.46 -8.15
C GLU A 114 -0.16 -16.27 -7.38
N LEU A 115 0.12 -17.13 -6.39
CA LEU A 115 1.41 -17.12 -5.69
C LEU A 115 2.58 -17.51 -6.61
N LYS A 116 2.38 -18.40 -7.59
CA LYS A 116 3.40 -18.68 -8.60
C LYS A 116 3.65 -17.47 -9.49
N LYS A 117 2.61 -16.77 -9.95
CA LYS A 117 2.74 -15.54 -10.74
C LYS A 117 3.48 -14.45 -9.97
N LEU A 118 3.14 -14.25 -8.70
CA LEU A 118 3.83 -13.33 -7.79
C LEU A 118 5.33 -13.64 -7.72
N ARG A 119 5.67 -14.89 -7.38
CA ARG A 119 7.08 -15.32 -7.26
C ARG A 119 7.84 -15.14 -8.56
N PHE A 120 7.22 -15.49 -9.68
CA PHE A 120 7.80 -15.32 -11.00
C PHE A 120 8.05 -13.84 -11.31
N ALA A 121 7.05 -12.97 -11.12
CA ALA A 121 7.18 -11.54 -11.34
C ALA A 121 8.36 -10.94 -10.54
N VAL A 122 8.42 -11.23 -9.23
CA VAL A 122 9.51 -10.75 -8.36
C VAL A 122 10.87 -11.32 -8.79
N GLN A 123 10.93 -12.61 -9.11
CA GLN A 123 12.18 -13.27 -9.57
C GLN A 123 12.76 -12.61 -10.82
N TYR A 124 11.92 -12.13 -11.74
CA TYR A 124 12.34 -11.47 -12.98
C TYR A 124 12.43 -9.94 -12.86
N GLY A 125 12.33 -9.40 -11.64
CA GLY A 125 12.67 -8.00 -11.36
C GLY A 125 11.47 -7.05 -11.30
N ALA A 126 10.24 -7.53 -11.11
CA ALA A 126 9.12 -6.65 -10.80
C ALA A 126 9.38 -5.94 -9.46
N ASP A 127 9.34 -4.61 -9.48
CA ASP A 127 9.55 -3.80 -8.29
C ASP A 127 8.27 -3.65 -7.47
N THR A 128 7.11 -3.63 -8.13
CA THR A 128 5.77 -3.71 -7.53
C THR A 128 4.92 -4.73 -8.26
N VAL A 129 3.83 -5.16 -7.61
CA VAL A 129 2.78 -5.92 -8.27
C VAL A 129 1.43 -5.26 -8.08
N MET A 130 0.50 -5.54 -9.00
CA MET A 130 -0.91 -5.24 -8.80
C MET A 130 -1.74 -6.52 -8.89
N ASP A 131 -2.60 -6.74 -7.90
CA ASP A 131 -3.63 -7.78 -7.97
C ASP A 131 -4.87 -7.20 -8.66
N LEU A 132 -5.08 -7.62 -9.92
CA LEU A 132 -6.21 -7.21 -10.74
C LEU A 132 -7.28 -8.32 -10.85
N SER A 133 -7.34 -9.21 -9.86
CA SER A 133 -8.33 -10.28 -9.78
C SER A 133 -9.75 -9.73 -9.81
N THR A 134 -10.64 -10.39 -10.58
CA THR A 134 -12.04 -9.96 -10.75
C THR A 134 -13.08 -11.03 -10.38
N GLY A 135 -12.66 -12.18 -9.85
CA GLY A 135 -13.60 -13.26 -9.51
C GLY A 135 -13.12 -14.18 -8.40
N GLY A 136 -14.01 -15.07 -7.97
CA GLY A 136 -13.73 -16.03 -6.91
C GLY A 136 -13.55 -15.38 -5.53
N GLU A 137 -12.72 -16.01 -4.70
CA GLU A 137 -12.47 -15.61 -3.31
C GLU A 137 -11.43 -14.48 -3.22
N LEU A 138 -11.75 -13.29 -3.76
CA LEU A 138 -10.83 -12.14 -3.85
C LEU A 138 -10.13 -11.82 -2.52
N PRO A 139 -10.83 -11.68 -1.37
CA PRO A 139 -10.17 -11.31 -0.12
C PRO A 139 -9.18 -12.38 0.35
N ARG A 140 -9.45 -13.65 0.08
CA ARG A 140 -8.57 -14.76 0.46
C ARG A 140 -7.30 -14.78 -0.38
N ILE A 141 -7.44 -14.63 -1.70
CA ILE A 141 -6.32 -14.61 -2.64
C ILE A 141 -5.43 -13.41 -2.36
N ARG A 142 -6.01 -12.22 -2.20
CA ARG A 142 -5.27 -10.99 -1.90
C ARG A 142 -4.50 -11.07 -0.59
N ARG A 143 -5.10 -11.58 0.49
CA ARG A 143 -4.37 -11.79 1.76
C ARG A 143 -3.17 -12.72 1.57
N ALA A 144 -3.33 -13.82 0.86
CA ALA A 144 -2.23 -14.74 0.57
C ALA A 144 -1.12 -14.08 -0.25
N ILE A 145 -1.48 -13.24 -1.24
CA ILE A 145 -0.53 -12.46 -2.04
C ILE A 145 0.24 -11.48 -1.16
N ILE A 146 -0.45 -10.68 -0.34
CA ILE A 146 0.18 -9.67 0.52
C ILE A 146 1.13 -10.34 1.52
N GLU A 147 0.69 -11.39 2.22
CA GLU A 147 1.54 -12.13 3.17
C GLU A 147 2.79 -12.72 2.52
N ALA A 148 2.72 -13.12 1.25
CA ALA A 148 3.83 -13.72 0.51
C ALA A 148 4.69 -12.70 -0.24
N SER A 149 4.21 -11.47 -0.43
CA SER A 149 4.87 -10.47 -1.27
C SER A 149 5.98 -9.76 -0.51
N PRO A 150 7.22 -9.72 -1.04
CA PRO A 150 8.26 -8.83 -0.55
C PRO A 150 8.21 -7.45 -1.22
N VAL A 151 7.36 -7.25 -2.21
CA VAL A 151 7.23 -5.99 -2.98
C VAL A 151 5.86 -5.34 -2.77
N PRO A 152 5.71 -4.02 -2.97
CA PRO A 152 4.42 -3.38 -2.77
C PRO A 152 3.32 -3.97 -3.64
N VAL A 153 2.14 -4.15 -3.05
CA VAL A 153 0.94 -4.68 -3.71
C VAL A 153 -0.07 -3.55 -3.87
N GLY A 154 -0.46 -3.29 -5.10
CA GLY A 154 -1.55 -2.35 -5.40
C GLY A 154 -2.79 -3.04 -5.94
N THR A 155 -3.92 -2.34 -5.89
CA THR A 155 -5.19 -2.83 -6.40
C THR A 155 -5.99 -1.72 -7.08
N VAL A 156 -7.16 -2.11 -7.59
CA VAL A 156 -8.17 -1.18 -8.09
C VAL A 156 -9.46 -1.45 -7.31
N PRO A 157 -9.75 -0.71 -6.23
CA PRO A 157 -10.90 -1.00 -5.34
C PRO A 157 -12.24 -1.15 -6.08
N ILE A 158 -12.42 -0.40 -7.19
CA ILE A 158 -13.66 -0.46 -7.97
C ILE A 158 -13.92 -1.86 -8.59
N TYR A 159 -12.87 -2.65 -8.86
CA TYR A 159 -13.05 -3.99 -9.44
C TYR A 159 -13.75 -4.92 -8.47
N GLU A 160 -13.38 -4.86 -7.19
CA GLU A 160 -14.07 -5.61 -6.14
C GLU A 160 -15.45 -5.02 -5.82
N ALA A 161 -15.58 -3.69 -5.79
CA ALA A 161 -16.88 -3.07 -5.55
C ALA A 161 -17.93 -3.49 -6.61
N VAL A 162 -17.52 -3.61 -7.89
CA VAL A 162 -18.40 -4.04 -8.98
C VAL A 162 -18.86 -5.50 -8.83
N THR A 163 -18.05 -6.39 -8.23
CA THR A 163 -18.49 -7.79 -8.01
C THR A 163 -19.52 -7.93 -6.90
N ARG A 164 -19.65 -6.91 -6.02
CA ARG A 164 -20.62 -6.87 -4.92
C ARG A 164 -21.98 -6.30 -5.32
N VAL A 165 -22.13 -5.84 -6.56
CA VAL A 165 -23.38 -5.28 -7.10
C VAL A 165 -23.87 -6.05 -8.32
N LYS A 166 -25.17 -5.96 -8.62
CA LYS A 166 -25.73 -6.59 -9.83
C LYS A 166 -25.47 -5.77 -11.09
N ARG A 167 -25.54 -4.44 -10.96
CA ARG A 167 -25.28 -3.51 -12.05
C ARG A 167 -24.35 -2.40 -11.60
N ALA A 168 -23.60 -1.83 -12.52
CA ALA A 168 -22.66 -0.75 -12.23
C ALA A 168 -23.35 0.50 -11.64
N GLU A 169 -24.61 0.75 -11.99
CA GLU A 169 -25.39 1.88 -11.49
C GLU A 169 -25.79 1.70 -10.01
N ASP A 170 -25.71 0.49 -9.47
CA ASP A 170 -26.00 0.20 -8.06
C ASP A 170 -24.79 0.50 -7.15
N LEU A 171 -23.65 0.92 -7.72
CA LEU A 171 -22.47 1.33 -6.95
C LEU A 171 -22.79 2.56 -6.09
N THR A 172 -22.35 2.52 -4.84
CA THR A 172 -22.49 3.63 -3.90
C THR A 172 -21.14 4.04 -3.33
N ILE A 173 -21.04 5.29 -2.88
CA ILE A 173 -19.86 5.79 -2.16
C ILE A 173 -19.59 4.93 -0.92
N GLY A 174 -20.64 4.55 -0.18
CA GLY A 174 -20.52 3.71 1.02
C GLY A 174 -19.84 2.38 0.72
N LEU A 175 -20.28 1.68 -0.33
CA LEU A 175 -19.68 0.42 -0.75
C LEU A 175 -18.22 0.57 -1.17
N LEU A 176 -17.89 1.63 -1.92
CA LEU A 176 -16.50 1.86 -2.34
C LEU A 176 -15.58 2.14 -1.13
N LEU A 177 -16.06 2.93 -0.17
CA LEU A 177 -15.31 3.23 1.05
C LEU A 177 -15.12 1.97 1.92
N GLU A 178 -16.14 1.13 2.03
CA GLU A 178 -16.05 -0.18 2.70
C GLU A 178 -14.96 -1.06 2.07
N VAL A 179 -14.94 -1.19 0.74
CA VAL A 179 -13.89 -1.94 0.03
C VAL A 179 -12.50 -1.35 0.27
N ILE A 180 -12.36 -0.02 0.24
CA ILE A 180 -11.10 0.67 0.51
C ILE A 180 -10.60 0.34 1.92
N GLU A 181 -11.47 0.40 2.93
CA GLU A 181 -11.12 0.09 4.31
C GLU A 181 -10.67 -1.37 4.47
N GLU A 182 -11.43 -2.32 3.92
CA GLU A 182 -11.06 -3.74 3.95
C GLU A 182 -9.72 -4.03 3.26
N GLN A 183 -9.42 -3.35 2.15
CA GLN A 183 -8.16 -3.50 1.43
C GLN A 183 -6.99 -2.91 2.22
N ALA A 184 -7.19 -1.75 2.84
CA ALA A 184 -6.19 -1.12 3.69
C ALA A 184 -5.86 -2.01 4.90
N GLU A 185 -6.85 -2.61 5.55
CA GLU A 185 -6.65 -3.55 6.67
C GLU A 185 -5.87 -4.80 6.26
N GLN A 186 -6.01 -5.26 5.02
CA GLN A 186 -5.28 -6.41 4.50
C GLN A 186 -3.80 -6.11 4.21
N GLY A 187 -3.41 -4.83 4.15
CA GLY A 187 -2.04 -4.42 3.84
C GLY A 187 -1.80 -4.03 2.39
N GLU A 188 -2.83 -3.60 1.68
CA GLU A 188 -2.66 -3.04 0.34
C GLU A 188 -1.88 -1.71 0.40
N ASP A 189 -0.85 -1.53 -0.42
CA ASP A 189 0.09 -0.41 -0.30
C ASP A 189 -0.30 0.84 -1.09
N TYR A 190 -1.02 0.66 -2.20
CA TYR A 190 -1.47 1.76 -3.04
C TYR A 190 -2.69 1.40 -3.90
N MET A 191 -3.68 2.29 -3.88
CA MET A 191 -4.93 2.13 -4.60
C MET A 191 -4.94 2.94 -5.88
N THR A 192 -5.34 2.32 -6.99
CA THR A 192 -5.69 3.06 -8.21
C THR A 192 -7.15 3.50 -8.14
N ILE A 193 -7.36 4.81 -8.00
CA ILE A 193 -8.68 5.42 -7.90
C ILE A 193 -8.93 6.33 -9.10
N HIS A 194 -9.98 6.05 -9.87
CA HIS A 194 -10.34 6.78 -11.09
C HIS A 194 -11.13 8.07 -10.79
N ALA A 195 -10.68 8.88 -9.83
CA ALA A 195 -11.37 10.09 -9.41
C ALA A 195 -11.33 11.24 -10.45
N GLY A 196 -10.50 11.10 -11.49
CA GLY A 196 -10.40 12.07 -12.59
C GLY A 196 -11.42 11.88 -13.71
N VAL A 197 -12.24 10.82 -13.67
CA VAL A 197 -13.32 10.58 -14.66
C VAL A 197 -14.54 11.39 -14.25
N LEU A 198 -14.53 12.68 -14.60
CA LEU A 198 -15.60 13.62 -14.28
C LEU A 198 -16.68 13.58 -15.36
N ARG A 199 -17.94 13.86 -14.97
CA ARG A 199 -19.08 13.90 -15.89
C ARG A 199 -18.89 14.88 -17.04
N GLU A 200 -18.15 15.97 -16.82
CA GLU A 200 -17.83 16.98 -17.84
C GLU A 200 -16.89 16.48 -18.95
N PHE A 201 -16.26 15.32 -18.77
CA PHE A 201 -15.34 14.70 -19.74
C PHE A 201 -15.94 13.51 -20.48
N LEU A 202 -17.23 13.20 -20.26
CA LEU A 202 -17.99 12.14 -20.94
C LEU A 202 -18.89 12.73 -22.03
#